data_AF-A0A2K2F703-F1
#
_entry.id   AF-A0A2K2F703-F1
#
_cell.length_a   1.000
_cell.length_b   1.000
_cell.length_c   1.000
_cell.angle_alpha   90.00
_cell.angle_beta   90.00
_cell.angle_gamma   90.00
#
_symmetry.space_group_name_H-M   'P 1'
#
loop_
_entity.id
_entity.type
_entity.pdbx_description
1 polymer ?
#
loop_
_entity_poly.entity_id
_entity_poly.type
_entity_poly.pdbx_seq_one_letter_code
_entity_poly.pdbx_strand_id
1 'polypeptide(L)'
;MEKTTTRSLLLDEGIILQSGTICRDKINLISGAMTAPLLETIWIFSGYDTEAMERISAIFTHLYHEGREAEMMAILRILYDLSGMKFPEDVELLATHPEARQYFLISFLMDMDDCMHDFISEATGE
;
A
#
# COMPACT_ATOMS: atom_id res chain seq x y z
N MET A 1 -25.05 2.95 -20.91
CA MET A 1 -24.70 3.75 -19.72
C MET A 1 -24.12 2.77 -18.72
N GLU A 2 -22.84 2.75 -18.36
CA GLU A 2 -21.70 3.63 -18.63
C GLU A 2 -20.45 2.74 -18.73
N LYS A 3 -19.77 2.75 -19.88
CA LYS A 3 -18.32 2.57 -19.92
C LYS A 3 -17.68 3.95 -19.72
N THR A 4 -18.07 4.63 -18.64
CA THR A 4 -17.16 5.55 -17.96
C THR A 4 -16.08 4.62 -17.44
N THR A 5 -15.13 4.35 -18.34
CA THR A 5 -14.31 3.14 -18.33
C THR A 5 -13.37 3.28 -17.15
N THR A 6 -13.01 2.23 -16.43
CA THR A 6 -11.99 2.28 -15.37
C THR A 6 -10.75 3.11 -15.76
N ARG A 7 -10.42 3.13 -17.07
CA ARG A 7 -9.44 4.02 -17.70
C ARG A 7 -9.71 5.53 -17.52
N SER A 8 -10.93 6.03 -17.67
CA SER A 8 -11.24 7.45 -17.43
C SER A 8 -11.01 7.82 -15.98
N LEU A 9 -11.44 6.97 -15.03
CA LEU A 9 -11.17 7.19 -13.61
C LEU A 9 -9.66 7.22 -13.32
N LEU A 10 -8.89 6.28 -13.89
CA LEU A 10 -7.43 6.28 -13.76
C LEU A 10 -6.76 7.54 -14.36
N LEU A 11 -7.33 8.11 -15.43
CA LEU A 11 -6.85 9.35 -16.04
C LEU A 11 -7.22 10.56 -15.19
N ASP A 12 -8.45 10.60 -14.67
CA ASP A 12 -8.99 11.70 -13.85
C ASP A 12 -8.23 11.81 -12.52
N GLU A 13 -7.91 10.66 -11.90
CA GLU A 13 -7.06 10.59 -10.70
C GLU A 13 -5.56 10.80 -10.98
N GLY A 14 -5.18 10.91 -12.27
CA GLY A 14 -3.79 11.09 -12.68
C GLY A 14 -2.90 9.89 -12.40
N ILE A 15 -3.47 8.70 -12.16
CA ILE A 15 -2.74 7.44 -11.96
C ILE A 15 -2.10 6.98 -13.27
N ILE A 16 -2.78 7.20 -14.40
CA ILE A 16 -2.22 6.99 -15.73
C ILE A 16 -2.20 8.30 -16.51
N LEU A 17 -1.21 8.44 -17.38
CA LEU A 17 -1.09 9.58 -18.28
C LEU A 17 -1.92 9.36 -19.56
N GLN A 18 -2.13 10.43 -20.34
CA GLN A 18 -2.80 10.32 -21.65
C GLN A 18 -2.09 9.37 -22.61
N SER A 19 -0.77 9.19 -22.46
CA SER A 19 0.05 8.20 -23.16
C SER A 19 -0.31 6.74 -22.83
N GLY A 20 -1.02 6.50 -21.73
CA GLY A 20 -1.33 5.18 -21.20
C GLY A 20 -0.26 4.61 -20.24
N THR A 21 0.84 5.33 -20.01
CA THR A 21 1.85 4.96 -19.01
C THR A 21 1.42 5.37 -17.62
N ILE A 22 1.85 4.64 -16.58
CA ILE A 22 1.58 5.02 -15.19
C ILE A 22 2.28 6.33 -14.81
N CYS A 23 1.67 7.10 -13.91
CA CYS A 23 2.25 8.28 -13.27
C CYS A 23 2.89 7.85 -11.94
N ARG A 24 4.18 7.53 -11.97
CA ARG A 24 4.91 7.01 -10.80
C ARG A 24 4.86 7.95 -9.60
N ASP A 25 5.02 9.25 -9.82
CA ASP A 25 4.98 10.25 -8.75
C ASP A 25 3.63 10.25 -8.02
N LYS A 26 2.51 10.18 -8.77
CA LYS A 26 1.17 10.08 -8.18
C LYS A 26 1.02 8.79 -7.37
N ILE A 27 1.51 7.67 -7.87
CA ILE A 27 1.42 6.38 -7.16
C ILE A 27 2.27 6.39 -5.88
N ASN A 28 3.48 6.97 -5.90
CA ASN A 28 4.31 7.14 -4.71
C ASN A 28 3.63 8.05 -3.67
N LEU A 29 2.98 9.13 -4.11
CA LEU A 29 2.20 9.98 -3.21
C LEU A 29 1.03 9.23 -2.56
N ILE A 30 0.31 8.40 -3.32
CA ILE A 30 -0.75 7.55 -2.76
C ILE A 30 -0.14 6.56 -1.77
N SER A 31 0.96 5.91 -2.13
CA SER A 31 1.66 4.95 -1.28
C SER A 31 2.03 5.55 0.07
N GLY A 32 2.82 6.62 0.09
CA GLY A 32 3.25 7.26 1.34
C GLY A 32 2.08 7.75 2.19
N ALA A 33 1.04 8.31 1.57
CA ALA A 33 -0.14 8.78 2.29
C ALA A 33 -0.94 7.65 2.96
N MET A 34 -0.88 6.42 2.42
CA MET A 34 -1.67 5.28 2.90
C MET A 34 -0.86 4.34 3.81
N THR A 35 0.46 4.27 3.64
CA THR A 35 1.32 3.34 4.38
C THR A 35 1.44 3.74 5.84
N ALA A 36 1.84 4.99 6.13
CA ALA A 36 2.10 5.42 7.50
C ALA A 36 0.87 5.29 8.43
N PRO A 37 -0.33 5.79 8.08
CA PRO A 37 -1.49 5.68 8.98
C PRO A 37 -1.90 4.24 9.29
N LEU A 38 -1.77 3.33 8.31
CA LEU A 38 -2.05 1.92 8.52
C LEU A 38 -1.03 1.31 9.48
N LEU A 39 0.26 1.49 9.21
CA LEU A 39 1.32 0.87 10.01
C LEU A 39 1.35 1.41 11.44
N GLU A 40 1.14 2.72 11.64
CA GLU A 40 0.98 3.32 12.97
C GLU A 40 -0.18 2.67 13.74
N THR A 41 -1.32 2.45 13.08
CA THR A 41 -2.49 1.82 13.71
C THR A 41 -2.19 0.38 14.12
N ILE A 42 -1.56 -0.40 13.24
CA ILE A 42 -1.16 -1.79 13.54
C ILE A 42 -0.12 -1.81 14.67
N TRP A 43 0.84 -0.90 14.65
CA TRP A 43 1.87 -0.74 15.67
C TRP A 43 1.28 -0.49 17.05
N ILE A 44 0.29 0.40 17.15
CA ILE A 44 -0.42 0.68 18.40
C ILE A 44 -1.25 -0.54 18.84
N PHE A 45 -1.97 -1.19 17.92
CA PHE A 45 -2.83 -2.34 18.24
C PHE A 45 -2.07 -3.60 18.62
N SER A 46 -0.86 -3.78 18.10
CA SER A 46 0.03 -4.86 18.52
C SER A 46 0.65 -4.61 19.89
N GLY A 47 0.49 -3.41 20.45
CA GLY A 47 1.13 -3.01 21.71
C GLY A 47 2.63 -2.74 21.54
N TYR A 48 3.01 -2.17 20.39
CA TYR A 48 4.41 -1.88 20.04
C TYR A 48 5.26 -3.16 19.91
N ASP A 49 4.67 -4.23 19.36
CA ASP A 49 5.36 -5.52 19.12
C ASP A 49 6.14 -5.48 17.80
N THR A 50 7.46 -5.30 17.90
CA THR A 50 8.37 -5.25 16.74
C THR A 50 8.34 -6.55 15.94
N GLU A 51 8.27 -7.71 16.60
CA GLU A 51 8.25 -8.99 15.90
C GLU A 51 6.96 -9.16 15.09
N ALA A 52 5.83 -8.64 15.57
CA ALA A 52 4.57 -8.68 14.82
C ALA A 52 4.69 -7.89 13.51
N MET A 53 5.31 -6.71 13.57
CA MET A 53 5.53 -5.88 12.40
C MET A 53 6.54 -6.49 11.42
N GLU A 54 7.64 -7.06 11.92
CA GLU A 54 8.62 -7.80 11.11
C GLU A 54 7.96 -8.99 10.39
N ARG A 55 7.07 -9.73 11.06
CA ARG A 55 6.31 -10.83 10.44
C ARG A 55 5.40 -10.33 9.31
N ILE A 56 4.74 -9.20 9.49
CA ILE A 56 3.89 -8.59 8.44
C ILE A 56 4.77 -8.18 7.24
N SER A 57 5.90 -7.49 7.49
CA SER A 57 6.85 -7.08 6.46
C SER A 57 7.39 -8.27 5.67
N ALA A 58 7.78 -9.34 6.37
CA ALA A 58 8.28 -10.57 5.76
C ALA A 58 7.23 -11.24 4.87
N ILE A 59 5.95 -11.29 5.30
CA ILE A 59 4.85 -11.85 4.50
C ILE A 59 4.63 -11.01 3.24
N PHE A 60 4.56 -9.69 3.34
CA PHE A 60 4.36 -8.81 2.20
C PHE A 60 5.52 -8.89 1.20
N THR A 61 6.76 -8.85 1.70
CA THR A 61 7.96 -9.00 0.88
C THR A 61 7.95 -10.34 0.13
N HIS A 62 7.62 -11.43 0.82
CA HIS A 62 7.52 -12.76 0.20
C HIS A 62 6.44 -12.81 -0.89
N LEU A 63 5.24 -12.30 -0.61
CA LEU A 63 4.13 -12.30 -1.58
C LEU A 63 4.47 -11.48 -2.83
N TYR A 64 5.11 -10.32 -2.67
CA TYR A 64 5.54 -9.50 -3.79
C TYR A 64 6.56 -10.24 -4.66
N HIS A 65 7.60 -10.84 -4.07
CA HIS A 65 8.64 -11.56 -4.82
C HIS A 65 8.12 -12.82 -5.52
N GLU A 66 7.10 -13.48 -4.98
CA GLU A 66 6.43 -14.63 -5.62
C GLU A 66 5.38 -14.21 -6.67
N GLY A 67 5.23 -12.92 -6.96
CA GLY A 67 4.23 -12.42 -7.91
C GLY A 67 2.78 -12.58 -7.44
N ARG A 68 2.57 -12.75 -6.12
CA ARG A 68 1.27 -12.96 -5.47
C ARG A 68 0.64 -11.64 -5.04
N GLU A 69 0.63 -10.69 -5.97
CA GLU A 69 0.13 -9.32 -5.76
C GLU A 69 -1.34 -9.30 -5.33
N ALA A 70 -2.16 -10.20 -5.86
CA ALA A 70 -3.58 -10.29 -5.52
C ALA A 70 -3.79 -10.70 -4.06
N GLU A 71 -3.02 -11.66 -3.56
CA GLU A 71 -3.05 -12.05 -2.15
C GLU A 71 -2.47 -10.98 -1.24
N MET A 72 -1.39 -10.31 -1.66
CA MET A 72 -0.85 -9.17 -0.92
C MET A 72 -1.91 -8.07 -0.74
N MET A 73 -2.63 -7.72 -1.82
CA MET A 73 -3.74 -6.77 -1.76
C MET A 73 -4.89 -7.24 -0.86
N ALA A 74 -5.22 -8.54 -0.89
CA ALA A 74 -6.25 -9.09 -0.03
C ALA A 74 -5.88 -8.99 1.46
N ILE A 75 -4.62 -9.27 1.81
CA ILE A 75 -4.12 -9.11 3.19
C ILE A 75 -4.09 -7.63 3.57
N LEU A 76 -3.63 -6.74 2.69
CA LEU A 76 -3.66 -5.30 2.95
C LEU A 76 -5.08 -4.84 3.30
N ARG A 77 -6.09 -5.28 2.53
CA ARG A 77 -7.50 -4.99 2.81
C ARG A 77 -7.97 -5.54 4.16
N ILE A 78 -7.60 -6.78 4.49
CA ILE A 78 -7.90 -7.39 5.81
C ILE A 78 -7.30 -6.55 6.94
N LEU A 79 -6.07 -6.05 6.78
CA LEU A 79 -5.44 -5.21 7.79
C LEU A 79 -6.19 -3.88 7.97
N TYR A 80 -6.67 -3.26 6.88
CA TYR A 80 -7.53 -2.08 6.98
C TYR A 80 -8.83 -2.38 7.74
N ASP A 81 -9.52 -3.48 7.39
CA ASP A 81 -10.78 -3.88 8.02
C ASP A 81 -10.60 -4.17 9.52
N LEU A 82 -9.54 -4.90 9.89
CA LEU A 82 -9.19 -5.20 11.28
C LEU A 82 -8.75 -3.95 12.05
N SER A 83 -8.19 -2.97 11.34
CA SER A 83 -7.80 -1.68 11.92
C SER A 83 -8.99 -0.72 12.09
N GLY A 84 -10.19 -1.11 11.64
CA GLY A 84 -11.37 -0.24 11.64
C GLY A 84 -11.27 0.92 10.64
N MET A 85 -10.36 0.83 9.67
CA MET A 85 -10.07 1.85 8.68
C MET A 85 -10.81 1.55 7.37
N LYS A 86 -11.27 2.58 6.67
CA LYS A 86 -11.83 2.42 5.32
C LYS A 86 -10.69 2.14 4.34
N PHE A 87 -10.81 1.09 3.54
CA PHE A 87 -9.84 0.80 2.48
C PHE A 87 -9.85 1.92 1.41
N PRO A 88 -8.69 2.45 0.97
CA PRO A 88 -8.65 3.65 0.12
C PRO A 88 -9.17 3.40 -1.30
N GLU A 89 -10.02 4.30 -1.79
CA GLU A 89 -10.60 4.20 -3.14
C GLU A 89 -9.55 4.30 -4.25
N ASP A 90 -8.53 5.15 -4.07
CA ASP A 90 -7.39 5.25 -5.00
C ASP A 90 -6.64 3.92 -5.11
N VAL A 91 -6.52 3.17 -4.02
CA VAL A 91 -5.85 1.87 -3.98
C VAL A 91 -6.71 0.78 -4.64
N GLU A 92 -8.04 0.81 -4.45
CA GLU A 92 -8.97 -0.03 -5.23
C GLU A 92 -8.83 0.25 -6.73
N LEU A 93 -8.72 1.52 -7.11
CA LEU A 93 -8.58 1.92 -8.50
C LEU A 93 -7.24 1.45 -9.09
N LEU A 94 -6.13 1.61 -8.35
CA LEU A 94 -4.80 1.08 -8.72
C LEU A 94 -4.83 -0.43 -8.95
N ALA A 95 -5.55 -1.19 -8.10
CA ALA A 95 -5.65 -2.64 -8.19
C ALA A 95 -6.23 -3.15 -9.52
N THR A 96 -7.03 -2.31 -10.20
CA THR A 96 -7.63 -2.61 -11.52
C THR A 96 -6.64 -2.54 -12.68
N HIS A 97 -5.46 -1.93 -12.49
CA HIS A 97 -4.43 -1.79 -13.52
C HIS A 97 -3.15 -2.53 -13.10
N PRO A 98 -2.78 -3.64 -13.75
CA PRO A 98 -1.67 -4.51 -13.29
C PRO A 98 -0.36 -3.78 -13.03
N GLU A 99 0.08 -2.91 -13.94
CA GLU A 99 1.33 -2.14 -13.77
C GLU A 99 1.25 -1.13 -12.63
N ALA A 100 0.06 -0.54 -12.41
CA ALA A 100 -0.11 0.47 -11.36
C ALA A 100 -0.19 -0.21 -9.98
N ARG A 101 -0.87 -1.35 -9.90
CA ARG A 101 -0.88 -2.22 -8.72
C ARG A 101 0.53 -2.69 -8.37
N GLN A 102 1.27 -3.23 -9.34
CA GLN A 102 2.64 -3.69 -9.09
C GLN A 102 3.53 -2.55 -8.57
N TYR A 103 3.46 -1.38 -9.23
CA TYR A 103 4.24 -0.22 -8.82
C TYR A 103 3.83 0.30 -7.43
N PHE A 104 2.53 0.32 -7.12
CA PHE A 104 2.05 0.66 -5.79
C PHE A 104 2.57 -0.30 -4.72
N LEU A 105 2.54 -1.62 -4.95
CA LEU A 105 2.95 -2.60 -3.95
C LEU A 105 4.45 -2.51 -3.62
N ILE A 106 5.32 -2.23 -4.60
CA ILE A 106 6.74 -2.01 -4.32
C ILE A 106 6.97 -0.67 -3.61
N SER A 107 6.25 0.38 -3.98
CA SER A 107 6.30 1.66 -3.25
C SER A 107 5.85 1.49 -1.80
N PHE A 108 4.78 0.71 -1.58
CA PHE A 108 4.27 0.40 -0.25
C PHE A 108 5.30 -0.33 0.60
N LEU A 109 6.03 -1.30 0.01
CA LEU A 109 7.11 -2.01 0.71
C LEU A 109 8.27 -1.08 1.09
N MET A 110 8.63 -0.13 0.22
CA MET A 110 9.67 0.86 0.52
C MET A 110 9.23 1.80 1.65
N ASP A 111 8.02 2.37 1.54
CA ASP A 111 7.46 3.23 2.59
C ASP A 111 7.30 2.46 3.92
N MET A 112 7.00 1.16 3.86
CA MET A 112 6.91 0.31 5.04
C MET A 112 8.27 0.12 5.71
N ASP A 113 9.33 -0.09 4.95
CA ASP A 113 10.69 -0.22 5.49
C ASP A 113 11.12 1.08 6.20
N ASP A 114 10.85 2.23 5.56
CA ASP A 114 11.10 3.55 6.14
C ASP A 114 10.30 3.75 7.45
N CYS A 115 9.00 3.48 7.45
CA CYS A 115 8.16 3.59 8.66
C CYS A 115 8.62 2.64 9.78
N MET A 116 9.03 1.42 9.43
CA MET A 116 9.53 0.45 10.39
C MET A 116 10.83 0.90 11.05
N HIS A 117 11.73 1.50 10.27
CA HIS A 117 12.95 2.08 10.78
C HIS A 117 12.65 3.18 11.81
N ASP A 118 11.72 4.07 11.51
CA ASP A 118 11.29 5.15 12.40
C ASP A 118 10.71 4.60 13.71
N PHE A 119 9.80 3.62 13.64
CA PHE A 119 9.19 3.02 14.84
C PHE A 119 10.21 2.34 15.75
N ILE A 120 11.19 1.64 15.16
CA ILE A 120 12.22 0.94 15.92
C ILE A 120 13.17 1.96 16.57
N SER A 121 13.60 2.99 15.85
CA SER A 121 14.45 4.07 16.37
C SER A 121 13.79 4.75 17.57
N GLU A 122 12.50 5.10 17.45
CA GLU A 122 11.73 5.71 18.53
C GLU A 122 11.58 4.78 19.74
N ALA A 123 11.42 3.47 19.52
CA ALA A 123 11.30 2.48 20.60
C ALA A 123 12.63 2.23 21.33
N THR A 124 13.77 2.29 20.62
CA THR A 124 15.12 2.09 21.19
C THR A 124 15.72 3.36 21.77
N GLY A 125 15.15 4.54 21.47
CA GLY A 125 15.65 5.84 21.92
C GLY A 125 16.91 6.29 21.17
N GLU A 126 17.12 5.77 19.96
CA GLU A 126 18.13 6.20 19.00
C GLU A 126 17.59 7.32 18.11
#